data_AF-A0A7U9KND5-F1
#
_entry.id   AF-A0A7U9KND5-F1
#
_cell.length_a   1.000
_cell.length_b   1.000
_cell.length_c   1.000
_cell.angle_alpha   90.00
_cell.angle_beta   90.00
_cell.angle_gamma   90.00
#
_symmetry.space_group_name_H-M   'P 1'
#
loop_
_entity.id
_entity.type
_entity.pdbx_description
1 polymer ?
#
loop_
_entity_poly.entity_id
_entity_poly.type
_entity_poly.pdbx_seq_one_letter_code
_entity_poly.pdbx_strand_id
1 'polypeptide(L)' 'MLSWVKEGLGELAAALFGILVFLWWVGGPGVTAIVWSEGERRLALQFLAAWAVVTALYFVVSWLIRRARRA' A
#
# COMPACT_ATOMS: atom_id res chain seq x y z
N MET A 1 3.24 9.63 -32.82
CA MET A 1 2.91 8.24 -32.43
C MET A 1 3.67 7.80 -31.18
N LEU A 2 5.01 7.85 -31.14
CA LEU A 2 5.78 7.43 -29.96
C LEU A 2 5.48 8.22 -28.66
N SER A 3 5.20 9.51 -28.74
CA SER A 3 4.80 10.34 -27.59
C SER A 3 3.47 9.88 -26.98
N TRP A 4 2.45 9.72 -27.81
CA TRP A 4 1.10 9.27 -27.42
C TRP A 4 1.11 7.88 -26.78
N VAL A 5 1.93 6.95 -27.29
CA VAL A 5 2.08 5.61 -26.69
C VAL A 5 2.73 5.69 -25.32
N LYS A 6 3.75 6.53 -25.15
CA LYS A 6 4.44 6.73 -23.87
C LYS A 6 3.50 7.35 -22.83
N GLU A 7 2.69 8.33 -23.23
CA GLU A 7 1.69 8.97 -22.36
C GLU A 7 0.63 7.96 -21.92
N GLY A 8 0.04 7.20 -22.85
CA GLY A 8 -0.95 6.17 -22.50
C GLY A 8 -0.40 5.06 -21.58
N LEU A 9 0.85 4.64 -21.78
CA LEU A 9 1.51 3.69 -20.86
C LEU A 9 1.77 4.30 -19.47
N GLY A 10 2.09 5.60 -19.40
CA GLY A 10 2.25 6.32 -18.14
C GLY A 10 0.96 6.40 -17.34
N GLU A 11 -0.16 6.71 -18.02
CA GLU A 11 -1.49 6.74 -17.40
C GLU A 11 -1.93 5.37 -16.89
N LEU A 12 -1.71 4.31 -17.69
CA LEU A 12 -1.99 2.94 -17.26
C LEU A 12 -1.17 2.56 -16.02
N ALA A 13 0.12 2.87 -16.01
CA ALA A 13 0.98 2.60 -14.86
C ALA A 13 0.51 3.36 -13.61
N ALA A 14 0.10 4.62 -13.75
CA ALA A 14 -0.44 5.41 -12.64
C ALA A 14 -1.76 4.82 -12.12
N ALA A 15 -2.67 4.40 -13.02
CA ALA A 15 -3.93 3.77 -12.65
C ALA A 15 -3.71 2.45 -11.90
N LEU A 16 -2.84 1.57 -12.42
CA LEU A 16 -2.47 0.33 -11.76
C LEU A 16 -1.85 0.57 -10.38
N PHE A 17 -0.96 1.55 -10.27
CA PHE A 17 -0.38 1.93 -8.99
C PHE A 17 -1.45 2.41 -8.02
N GLY A 18 -2.41 3.23 -8.47
CA GLY A 18 -3.56 3.66 -7.67
C GLY A 18 -4.40 2.49 -7.15
N ILE A 19 -4.69 1.50 -8.00
CA ILE A 19 -5.42 0.28 -7.61
C ILE A 19 -4.64 -0.50 -6.57
N LEU A 20 -3.34 -0.71 -6.76
CA LEU A 20 -2.50 -1.43 -5.81
C LEU A 20 -2.45 -0.74 -4.45
N VAL A 21 -2.33 0.59 -4.44
CA VAL A 21 -2.36 1.39 -3.20
C VAL A 21 -3.72 1.29 -2.52
N PHE A 22 -4.81 1.39 -3.27
CA PHE A 22 -6.16 1.22 -2.74
C PHE A 22 -6.37 -0.17 -2.11
N LEU A 23 -5.96 -1.23 -2.82
CA LEU A 23 -6.01 -2.60 -2.33
C LEU A 23 -5.14 -2.79 -1.09
N TRP A 24 -3.99 -2.13 -0.98
CA TRP A 24 -3.18 -2.16 0.22
C TRP A 24 -3.89 -1.55 1.44
N TRP A 25 -4.49 -0.38 1.27
CA TRP A 25 -5.15 0.35 2.36
C TRP A 25 -6.43 -0.32 2.84
N VAL A 26 -7.24 -0.84 1.91
CA VAL A 26 -8.50 -1.51 2.24
C VAL A 26 -8.26 -2.99 2.58
N GLY A 27 -7.37 -3.64 1.83
CA GLY A 27 -7.13 -5.08 1.92
C GLY A 27 -6.47 -5.51 3.22
N GLY A 28 -5.58 -4.71 3.83
CA GLY A 28 -4.99 -5.05 5.12
C GLY A 28 -6.05 -5.28 6.21
N PRO A 29 -6.82 -4.24 6.59
CA PRO A 29 -7.92 -4.37 7.55
C PRO A 29 -9.00 -5.36 7.10
N GLY A 30 -9.32 -5.39 5.81
CA GLY A 30 -10.32 -6.30 5.24
C GLY A 30 -9.95 -7.77 5.41
N VAL A 31 -8.73 -8.17 5.04
CA VAL A 31 -8.22 -9.54 5.23
C VAL A 31 -8.15 -9.87 6.71
N THR A 32 -7.67 -8.97 7.56
CA THR A 32 -7.70 -9.16 9.02
C THR A 32 -9.11 -9.46 9.53
N ALA A 33 -10.13 -8.71 9.09
CA ALA A 33 -11.51 -8.91 9.52
C ALA A 33 -12.07 -10.26 9.06
N ILE A 34 -11.78 -10.68 7.82
CA ILE A 34 -12.19 -11.98 7.27
C ILE A 34 -11.57 -13.12 8.10
N VAL A 35 -10.24 -13.12 8.25
CA VAL A 35 -9.51 -14.16 9.01
C VAL A 35 -9.97 -14.19 10.48
N TRP A 36 -10.27 -13.02 11.06
CA TRP A 36 -10.82 -12.96 12.42
C TRP A 36 -12.20 -13.62 12.52
N SER A 37 -13.07 -13.39 11.53
CA SER A 37 -14.42 -13.97 11.48
C SER A 37 -14.42 -15.48 11.30
N GLU A 38 -13.39 -16.03 10.66
CA GLU A 38 -13.17 -17.47 10.50
C GLU A 38 -12.66 -18.16 11.78
N GLY A 39 -12.41 -17.39 12.85
CA GLY A 39 -11.99 -17.90 14.15
C GLY A 39 -10.47 -17.95 14.34
N GLU A 40 -9.67 -17.65 13.31
CA GLU A 40 -8.21 -17.66 13.34
C GLU A 40 -7.63 -16.35 13.93
N ARG A 41 -7.99 -16.02 15.17
CA ARG A 41 -7.64 -14.73 15.81
C ARG A 41 -6.14 -14.43 15.85
N ARG A 42 -5.30 -15.46 16.10
CA ARG A 42 -3.84 -15.28 16.15
C ARG A 42 -3.30 -14.87 14.78
N LEU A 43 -3.77 -15.52 13.72
CA LEU A 43 -3.35 -15.22 12.35
C LEU A 43 -3.83 -13.84 11.92
N ALA A 44 -5.08 -13.48 12.24
CA ALA A 44 -5.63 -12.15 11.96
C ALA A 44 -4.78 -11.03 12.59
N LEU A 45 -4.35 -11.19 13.84
CA LEU A 45 -3.47 -10.24 14.52
C LEU A 45 -2.08 -10.17 13.90
N GLN A 46 -1.52 -11.31 13.47
CA GLN A 46 -0.23 -11.34 12.77
C GLN A 46 -0.31 -10.58 11.44
N PHE A 47 -1.38 -10.79 10.65
CA PHE A 47 -1.62 -10.02 9.43
C PHE A 47 -1.76 -8.52 9.70
N LEU A 48 -2.55 -8.15 10.71
CA LEU A 48 -2.75 -6.74 11.08
C LEU A 48 -1.43 -6.09 11.49
N ALA A 49 -0.63 -6.79 12.31
CA ALA A 49 0.67 -6.30 12.74
C ALA A 49 1.63 -6.13 11.56
N ALA A 50 1.70 -7.11 10.65
CA ALA A 50 2.55 -7.02 9.46
C ALA A 50 2.17 -5.83 8.57
N TRP A 51 0.87 -5.66 8.31
CA TRP A 51 0.35 -4.51 7.56
C TRP A 51 0.67 -3.17 8.23
N ALA A 52 0.49 -3.08 9.55
CA ALA A 52 0.79 -1.87 10.32
C ALA A 52 2.27 -1.52 10.29
N VAL A 53 3.16 -2.52 10.42
CA VAL A 53 4.63 -2.33 10.34
C VAL A 53 5.03 -1.77 8.97
N VAL A 54 4.56 -2.38 7.88
CA VAL A 54 4.88 -1.90 6.53
C VAL A 54 4.37 -0.47 6.31
N THR A 55 3.16 -0.17 6.80
CA THR A 55 2.58 1.18 6.72
C THR A 55 3.38 2.19 7.54
N ALA A 56 3.80 1.85 8.76
CA ALA A 56 4.65 2.70 9.58
C ALA A 56 6.01 2.97 8.92
N LEU A 57 6.65 1.93 8.39
CA LEU A 57 7.92 2.06 7.66
C LEU A 57 7.79 2.99 6.45
N TYR A 58 6.71 2.85 5.66
CA TYR A 58 6.43 3.76 4.55
C TYR A 58 6.37 5.23 5.00
N PHE A 59 5.67 5.54 6.09
CA PHE A 59 5.60 6.91 6.60
C PHE A 59 6.92 7.42 7.15
N VAL A 60 7.68 6.57 7.86
CA VAL A 60 9.01 6.92 8.37
C VAL A 60 9.95 7.26 7.21
N VAL A 61 10.03 6.41 6.19
CA VAL A 61 10.85 6.65 5.00
C VAL A 61 10.39 7.93 4.29
N SER A 62 9.09 8.11 4.11
CA SER A 62 8.52 9.32 3.50
C SER A 62 8.84 10.59 4.29
N TRP A 63 8.86 10.51 5.62
CA TRP A 63 9.27 11.61 6.49
C TRP A 63 10.77 11.89 6.37
N LEU A 64 11.63 10.86 6.41
CA LEU A 64 13.07 10.98 6.25
C LEU A 64 13.44 11.63 4.91
N ILE A 65 12.82 11.20 3.81
CA ILE A 65 13.04 11.78 2.48
C ILE A 65 12.63 13.26 2.46
N ARG A 66 11.45 13.59 3.01
CA ARG A 66 11.00 14.99 3.07
C ARG A 66 11.91 15.85 3.94
N ARG A 67 12.42 15.30 5.05
CA ARG A 67 13.40 15.96 5.93
C ARG A 67 14.70 16.22 5.20
N ALA A 68 15.25 15.21 4.50
CA ALA A 68 16.50 15.32 3.76
C ALA A 68 16.45 16.34 2.61
N ARG A 69 15.28 16.52 1.97
CA ARG A 69 15.09 17.54 0.92
C ARG A 69 14.99 18.97 1.46
N ARG A 70 14.74 19.16 2.76
CA ARG A 70 14.60 20.48 3.40
C ARG A 70 15.89 20.93 4.11
N ALA A 71 16.83 20.03 4.32
CA ALA A 71 18.16 20.31 4.88
C ALA A 71 19.12 20.67 3.76
#